data_AF-A0A7W1NTD6-F1
#
_entry.id   AF-A0A7W1NTD6-F1
#
_cell.length_a   1.000
_cell.length_b   1.000
_cell.length_c   1.000
_cell.angle_alpha   90.00
_cell.angle_beta   90.00
_cell.angle_gamma   90.00
#
_symmetry.space_group_name_H-M   'P 1'
#
loop_
_entity.id
_entity.type
_entity.pdbx_description
1 polymer ?
#
loop_
_entity_poly.entity_id
_entity_poly.type
_entity_poly.pdbx_seq_one_letter_code
_entity_poly.pdbx_strand_id
1 'polypeptide(L)' 'MIVNAHDKNIKLADLIQAVQKGEVVFILTDEDKTFQLVRVDALKKRRKAGSAKGLIEMADDFDAPLEDFKDYML' A
#
# COMPACT_ATOMS: atom_id res chain seq x y z
N MET A 1 2.65 -10.74 21.77
CA MET A 1 3.06 -10.08 23.03
C MET A 1 2.01 -9.06 23.43
N ILE A 2 1.71 -8.94 24.73
CA ILE A 2 0.80 -7.91 25.27
C ILE A 2 1.63 -6.98 26.15
N VAL A 3 1.49 -5.67 25.96
CA VAL A 3 2.24 -4.65 26.69
C VAL A 3 1.32 -3.60 27.27
N ASN A 4 1.67 -3.00 28.41
CA ASN A 4 0.94 -1.88 28.98
C ASN A 4 1.51 -0.56 28.42
N ALA A 5 0.64 0.36 28.00
CA ALA A 5 1.00 1.65 27.42
C ALA A 5 1.82 2.57 28.37
N HIS A 6 1.70 2.38 29.68
CA HIS A 6 2.37 3.19 30.71
C HIS A 6 3.66 2.56 31.26
N ASP A 7 4.07 1.40 30.74
CA ASP A 7 5.32 0.78 31.16
C ASP A 7 6.52 1.57 30.62
N LYS A 8 7.25 2.21 31.53
CA LYS A 8 8.42 3.06 31.23
C LYS A 8 9.62 2.26 30.72
N ASN A 9 9.64 0.94 30.91
CA ASN A 9 10.72 0.08 30.46
C ASN A 9 10.58 -0.33 28.99
N ILE A 10 9.40 -0.09 28.39
CA ILE A 10 9.11 -0.51 27.02
C ILE A 10 9.55 0.58 26.05
N LYS A 11 10.43 0.21 25.12
CA LYS A 11 10.88 1.09 24.04
C LYS A 11 10.05 0.82 22.79
N LEU A 12 9.52 1.87 22.19
CA LEU A 12 8.76 1.78 20.94
C LEU A 12 9.56 1.09 19.81
N ALA A 13 10.88 1.31 19.77
CA ALA A 13 11.77 0.67 18.78
C ALA A 13 11.73 -0.86 18.86
N ASP A 14 11.66 -1.44 20.06
CA ASP A 14 11.63 -2.89 20.26
C ASP A 14 10.29 -3.47 19.79
N LEU A 15 9.18 -2.75 20.05
CA LEU A 15 7.85 -3.13 19.54
C LEU A 15 7.80 -3.10 18.02
N ILE A 16 8.40 -2.09 17.39
CA ILE A 16 8.49 -2.00 15.92
C ILE A 16 9.29 -3.18 15.37
N GLN A 17 10.43 -3.54 15.98
CA GLN A 17 11.22 -4.68 15.55
C GLN A 17 10.46 -6.01 15.68
N ALA A 18 9.71 -6.20 16.76
CA ALA A 18 8.87 -7.38 16.95
C ALA A 18 7.84 -7.50 15.81
N VAL A 19 7.12 -6.41 15.50
CA VAL A 19 6.16 -6.38 14.39
C VAL A 19 6.83 -6.58 13.03
N GLN A 20 8.05 -6.04 12.83
CA GLN A 20 8.83 -6.29 11.60
C GLN A 20 9.23 -7.76 11.43
N LYS A 21 9.46 -8.48 12.52
CA LYS A 21 9.73 -9.93 12.52
C LYS A 21 8.47 -10.78 12.33
N GLY A 22 7.29 -10.15 12.24
CA GLY A 22 6.01 -10.84 12.10
C GLY A 22 5.34 -11.20 13.42
N GLU A 23 5.84 -10.70 14.55
CA GLU A 23 5.21 -10.93 15.85
C GLU A 23 3.98 -10.04 16.01
N VAL A 24 2.92 -10.58 16.61
CA VAL A 24 1.71 -9.82 16.94
C VAL A 24 1.89 -9.11 18.27
N VAL A 25 1.75 -7.79 18.27
CA VAL A 25 1.88 -6.94 19.48
C VAL A 25 0.53 -6.28 19.79
N PHE A 26 0.05 -6.47 21.01
CA PHE A 26 -1.12 -5.80 21.56
C PHE A 26 -0.71 -4.82 22.67
N ILE A 27 -1.32 -3.64 22.70
CA ILE A 27 -1.06 -2.57 23.65
C ILE A 27 -2.33 -2.34 24.47
N LEU A 28 -2.25 -2.55 25.78
CA LEU A 28 -3.30 -2.28 26.75
C LEU A 28 -3.18 -0.85 27.27
N THR A 29 -4.32 -0.18 27.41
CA THR A 29 -4.44 1.11 28.08
C THR A 29 -5.25 0.97 29.35
N ASP A 30 -5.13 1.94 30.26
CA ASP A 30 -5.83 1.94 31.56
C ASP A 30 -7.37 2.00 31.43
N GLU A 31 -7.90 2.35 30.25
CA GLU A 31 -9.34 2.40 29.96
C GLU A 31 -9.91 1.05 29.47
N ASP A 32 -9.25 -0.07 29.77
CA ASP A 32 -9.57 -1.42 29.26
C ASP A 32 -9.58 -1.53 27.71
N LYS A 33 -9.07 -0.53 27.00
CA LYS A 33 -8.94 -0.58 25.54
C LYS A 33 -7.65 -1.29 25.15
N THR A 34 -7.76 -2.17 24.16
CA THR A 34 -6.65 -2.90 23.56
C THR A 34 -6.44 -2.46 22.12
N PHE A 35 -5.21 -2.11 21.78
CA PHE A 35 -4.79 -1.75 20.44
C PHE A 35 -3.86 -2.82 19.88
N GLN A 36 -3.81 -2.97 18.56
CA GLN A 36 -2.86 -3.86 17.89
C GLN A 36 -1.89 -3.04 17.06
N LEU A 37 -0.59 -3.32 17.21
CA LEU A 37 0.43 -2.75 16.34
C LEU A 37 0.56 -3.63 15.09
N VAL A 38 0.26 -3.05 13.94
CA VAL A 38 0.32 -3.73 12.63
C VAL A 38 1.27 -3.00 11.70
N ARG A 39 2.07 -3.75 10.95
CA ARG A 39 2.85 -3.20 9.86
C ARG A 39 1.89 -2.80 8.73
N VAL A 40 1.97 -1.55 8.32
CA VAL A 40 1.28 -1.06 7.13
C VAL A 40 2.35 -0.79 6.08
N ASP A 41 2.30 -1.51 4.97
CA ASP A 41 3.19 -1.20 3.85
C ASP A 41 2.81 0.16 3.26
N ALA A 42 3.81 0.95 2.89
CA ALA A 42 3.59 2.27 2.32
C ALA A 42 2.61 2.15 1.15
N LEU A 43 1.53 2.96 1.19
CA LEU A 43 0.60 3.08 0.07
C LEU A 43 1.41 3.26 -1.21
N LYS A 44 1.19 2.39 -2.20
CA LYS A 44 1.86 2.46 -3.50
C LYS A 44 1.87 3.92 -3.95
N LYS A 45 3.05 4.43 -4.33
CA LYS A 45 3.22 5.83 -4.78
C LYS A 45 2.05 6.19 -5.69
N ARG A 46 1.37 7.31 -5.39
CA ARG A 46 0.32 7.83 -6.26
C ARG A 46 0.88 7.94 -7.68
N ARG A 47 0.11 7.48 -8.67
CA ARG A 47 0.50 7.57 -10.08
C ARG A 47 0.81 9.05 -10.39
N LYS A 48 1.94 9.30 -11.05
CA LYS A 48 2.32 10.65 -11.49
C LYS A 48 1.72 10.88 -12.88
N ALA A 49 0.95 11.95 -13.05
CA ALA A 49 0.43 12.32 -14.36
C ALA A 49 1.60 12.49 -15.36
N GLY A 50 1.43 11.96 -16.57
CA GLY A 50 2.47 11.99 -17.60
C GLY A 50 3.63 11.01 -17.39
N SER A 51 3.53 10.04 -16.46
CA SER A 51 4.56 9.00 -16.27
C SER A 51 4.77 8.09 -17.49
N ALA A 52 3.86 8.12 -18.47
CA ALA A 52 3.95 7.39 -19.74
C ALA A 52 4.27 8.30 -20.94
N LYS A 53 4.68 9.56 -20.71
CA LYS A 53 5.00 10.50 -21.81
C LYS A 53 6.13 9.91 -22.67
N GLY A 54 5.87 9.73 -23.95
CA GLY A 54 6.82 9.16 -24.92
C GLY A 54 6.99 7.64 -24.85
N LEU A 55 6.19 6.94 -24.03
CA LEU A 55 6.19 5.47 -23.98
C LEU A 55 5.03 4.85 -24.77
N ILE A 56 4.04 5.66 -25.14
CA ILE A 56 2.86 5.24 -25.90
C ILE A 56 2.72 6.21 -27.07
N GLU A 57 2.61 5.66 -28.27
CA GLU A 57 2.26 6.38 -29.49
C GLU A 57 0.81 6.05 -29.84
N MET A 58 0.04 7.07 -30.21
CA MET A 58 -1.33 6.94 -30.67
C MET A 58 -1.35 7.36 -32.13
N ALA A 59 -2.10 6.63 -32.96
CA ALA A 59 -2.30 7.01 -34.35
C ALA A 59 -2.94 8.41 -34.44
N ASP A 60 -2.60 9.15 -35.49
CA ASP A 60 -3.16 10.50 -35.73
C ASP A 60 -4.68 10.48 -35.91
N ASP A 61 -5.21 9.37 -36.43
CA ASP A 61 -6.63 9.08 -36.52
C ASP A 61 -6.98 7.96 -35.54
N PHE A 62 -7.54 8.33 -34.39
CA PHE A 62 -7.95 7.38 -33.36
C PHE A 62 -9.18 6.56 -33.78
N ASP A 63 -10.03 7.15 -34.63
CA ASP A 63 -11.28 6.51 -35.08
C ASP A 63 -11.03 5.57 -36.27
N ALA A 64 -9.81 5.55 -36.83
CA ALA A 64 -9.45 4.63 -37.89
C ALA A 64 -9.61 3.17 -37.43
N PRO A 65 -10.18 2.31 -38.28
CA PRO A 65 -10.32 0.90 -37.96
C PRO A 65 -8.94 0.24 -37.85
N LEU A 66 -8.78 -0.63 -36.85
CA LEU A 66 -7.60 -1.48 -36.78
C LEU A 66 -7.58 -2.43 -37.97
N GLU A 67 -6.43 -2.54 -38.63
CA GLU A 67 -6.24 -3.39 -39.81
C GLU A 67 -6.68 -4.84 -39.53
N ASP A 68 -6.33 -5.35 -38.35
CA ASP A 68 -6.69 -6.70 -37.88
C ASP A 68 -8.19 -6.90 -37.63
N PHE A 69 -8.98 -5.82 -37.61
CA PHE A 69 -10.42 -5.84 -37.36
C PHE A 69 -11.25 -5.63 -38.64
N LYS A 70 -10.63 -5.52 -39.81
CA LYS A 70 -11.33 -5.30 -41.09
C LYS A 70 -12.40 -6.35 -41.38
N ASP A 71 -12.14 -7.61 -41.05
CA ASP A 71 -13.07 -8.73 -41.29
C ASP A 71 -14.38 -8.63 -40.49
N TYR A 72 -14.46 -7.72 -39.51
CA TYR A 72 -15.62 -7.50 -38.65
C TYR A 72 -16.43 -6.24 -38.98
N MET A 73 -16.02 -5.44 -39.96
CA MET A 73 -16.76 -4.25 -40.41
C MET A 73 -17.66 -4.62 -41.61
N LEU A 74 -18.90 -4.99 -41.32
CA LEU A 74 -19.96 -5.35 -42.28
C LEU A 74 -20.50 -4.16 -43.08
#